data_AF-A0A653LH42-F1
#
_entry.id   AF-A0A653LH42-F1
#
_cell.length_a   1.000
_cell.length_b   1.000
_cell.length_c   1.000
_cell.angle_alpha   90.00
_cell.angle_beta   90.00
_cell.angle_gamma   90.00
#
_symmetry.space_group_name_H-M   'P 1'
#
loop_
_entity.id
_entity.type
_entity.pdbx_description
1 polymer ?
#
loop_
_entity_poly.entity_id
_entity_poly.type
_entity_poly.pdbx_seq_one_letter_code
_entity_poly.pdbx_strand_id
1 'polypeptide(L)'
;MNKRAFKIVGLYVVSLICIFCYYLMDNYYIINVLFQKTNRIPQDGFVVLLLTGLFQYGLLTVGISIIVILSFFLIKEKKAPKKYKNKHGNEIIEKGHESYMIHAEYLKTGASYKIFLWNNTDKIITIKDKFTLKPNEDKIFLFIDTDSISFDIGPKIYFGEYGLEISDKKSQIAGIGGEYWEKYNVPNDVEYGFVIVPPGEGDIDTK
;
A
#
# COMPACT_ATOMS: atom_id res chain seq x y z
N MET A 1 -5.77 16.76 17.18
CA MET A 1 -4.71 17.01 16.18
C MET A 1 -3.44 16.31 16.63
N ASN A 2 -2.73 15.59 15.75
CA ASN A 2 -1.51 14.85 16.11
C ASN A 2 -0.46 15.81 16.73
N LYS A 3 0.20 15.41 17.83
CA LYS A 3 1.23 16.22 18.53
C LYS A 3 2.33 16.70 17.58
N ARG A 4 2.65 15.91 16.54
CA ARG A 4 3.60 16.28 15.48
C ARG A 4 3.05 17.34 14.53
N ALA A 5 1.78 17.23 14.12
CA ALA A 5 1.13 18.21 13.26
C ALA A 5 1.04 19.59 13.94
N PHE A 6 0.75 19.63 15.24
CA PHE A 6 0.74 20.89 16.00
C PHE A 6 2.12 21.57 16.02
N LYS A 7 3.21 20.80 16.17
CA LYS A 7 4.58 21.35 16.11
C LYS A 7 4.91 21.93 14.73
N ILE A 8 4.51 21.25 13.65
CA ILE A 8 4.75 21.71 12.27
C ILE A 8 3.99 23.01 12.00
N VAL A 9 2.71 23.06 12.37
CA VAL A 9 1.88 24.27 12.23
C VAL A 9 2.48 25.42 13.04
N GLY A 10 2.92 25.16 14.27
CA GLY A 10 3.58 26.17 15.10
C GLY A 10 4.83 26.77 14.45
N LEU A 11 5.68 25.97 13.81
CA LEU A 11 6.87 26.46 13.10
C LEU A 11 6.52 27.32 11.86
N TYR A 12 5.46 26.96 11.13
CA TYR A 12 4.95 27.79 10.03
C TYR A 12 4.43 29.14 10.53
N VAL A 13 3.71 29.15 11.66
CA VAL A 13 3.24 30.40 12.29
C VAL A 13 4.41 31.28 12.71
N VAL A 14 5.45 30.71 13.33
CA VAL A 14 6.66 31.45 13.69
C VAL A 14 7.35 32.06 12.46
N SER A 15 7.45 31.30 11.37
CA SER A 15 8.01 31.81 10.11
C SER A 15 7.21 32.99 9.55
N LEU A 16 5.87 32.89 9.52
CA LEU A 16 5.00 33.98 9.08
C LEU A 16 5.14 35.21 9.97
N ILE A 17 5.27 35.03 11.28
CA ILE A 17 5.53 36.13 12.22
C ILE A 17 6.87 36.80 11.89
N CYS A 18 7.94 36.05 11.61
CA CYS A 18 9.23 36.62 11.23
C CYS A 18 9.15 37.45 9.94
N ILE A 19 8.44 36.97 8.93
CA ILE A 19 8.25 37.68 7.66
C ILE A 19 7.37 38.93 7.87
N PHE A 20 6.33 38.83 8.70
CA PHE A 20 5.49 39.97 9.05
C PHE A 20 6.26 41.03 9.84
N CYS A 21 7.10 40.64 10.80
CA CYS A 21 7.99 41.55 11.52
C CYS A 21 8.97 42.26 10.56
N TYR A 22 9.55 41.54 9.60
CA TYR A 22 10.36 42.15 8.54
C TYR A 22 9.55 43.19 7.75
N TYR A 23 8.33 42.83 7.31
CA TYR A 23 7.46 43.75 6.56
C TYR A 23 7.12 45.02 7.36
N LEU A 24 6.81 44.88 8.66
CA LEU A 24 6.57 46.03 9.53
C LEU A 24 7.83 46.90 9.67
N MET A 25 9.00 46.30 9.83
CA MET A 25 10.26 47.04 9.93
C MET A 25 10.63 47.78 8.64
N ASP A 26 10.26 47.23 7.48
CA ASP A 26 10.55 47.81 6.17
C ASP A 26 9.61 48.97 5.84
N ASN A 27 8.31 48.83 6.13
CA ASN A 27 7.30 49.83 5.78
C ASN A 27 7.15 50.96 6.80
N TYR A 28 7.44 50.69 8.08
CA TYR A 28 7.47 51.74 9.07
C TYR A 28 8.89 52.29 9.17
N TYR A 29 9.03 53.61 9.34
CA TYR A 29 10.31 54.29 9.63
C TYR A 29 10.95 53.86 10.99
N ILE A 30 10.68 52.65 11.48
CA ILE A 30 11.20 52.08 12.72
C ILE A 30 12.72 52.14 12.76
N ILE A 31 13.40 51.86 11.64
CA ILE A 31 14.86 51.97 11.54
C ILE A 31 15.30 53.43 11.78
N ASN A 32 14.61 54.39 11.18
CA ASN A 32 14.93 55.82 11.32
C ASN A 32 14.62 56.34 12.75
N VAL A 33 13.53 55.86 13.37
CA VAL A 33 13.16 56.18 14.76
C VAL A 33 14.18 55.58 15.74
N LEU A 34 14.61 54.33 15.52
CA LEU A 34 15.66 53.68 16.32
C LEU A 34 17.00 54.40 16.15
N PHE A 35 17.36 54.77 14.92
CA PHE A 35 18.58 55.51 14.61
C PHE A 35 18.59 56.89 15.30
N GLN A 36 17.51 57.66 15.21
CA GLN A 36 17.41 58.96 15.90
C GLN A 36 17.45 58.85 17.42
N LYS A 37 16.85 57.80 18.00
CA LYS A 37 16.87 57.56 19.45
C LYS A 37 18.26 57.13 19.93
N THR A 38 18.98 56.34 19.14
CA THR A 38 20.36 55.92 19.42
C THR A 38 21.37 57.05 19.26
N ASN A 39 21.15 58.05 18.40
CA ASN A 39 22.02 59.23 18.27
C ASN A 39 22.17 60.05 19.58
N ARG A 40 21.39 59.76 20.63
CA ARG A 40 21.56 60.30 22.00
C ARG A 40 22.60 59.55 22.84
N ILE A 41 23.11 58.43 22.33
CA ILE A 41 24.15 57.59 22.89
C ILE A 41 25.34 57.70 21.92
N PRO A 42 26.58 57.94 22.39
CA PRO A 42 27.75 58.03 21.51
C PRO A 42 28.10 56.64 20.96
N GLN A 43 27.40 56.23 19.91
CA GLN A 43 27.67 55.03 19.13
C GLN A 43 27.88 55.45 17.68
N ASP A 44 28.92 54.92 17.04
CA ASP A 44 29.21 55.17 15.63
C ASP A 44 28.00 54.76 14.78
N GLY A 45 27.43 55.71 14.01
CA GLY A 45 26.20 55.49 13.23
C GLY A 45 26.27 54.27 12.29
N PHE A 46 27.47 53.85 11.90
CA PHE A 46 27.72 52.62 11.16
C PHE A 46 27.30 51.34 11.91
N VAL A 47 27.59 51.25 13.21
CA VAL A 47 27.25 50.07 14.05
C VAL A 47 25.74 49.90 14.15
N VAL A 48 25.02 51.02 14.25
CA VAL A 48 23.55 51.05 14.33
C VAL A 48 22.93 50.57 13.01
N LEU A 49 23.43 51.06 11.87
CA LEU A 49 22.99 50.63 10.55
C LEU A 49 23.26 49.14 10.30
N LEU A 50 24.45 48.65 10.69
CA LEU A 50 24.79 47.24 10.53
C LEU A 50 23.89 46.34 11.40
N LEU A 51 23.69 46.68 12.67
CA LEU A 51 22.83 45.90 13.58
C LEU A 51 21.37 45.88 13.14
N THR A 52 20.82 47.04 12.73
CA THR A 52 19.43 47.14 12.27
C THR A 52 19.21 46.36 10.97
N GLY A 53 20.14 46.49 10.00
CA GLY A 53 20.11 45.69 8.77
C GLY A 53 20.24 44.19 9.04
N LEU A 54 21.19 43.78 9.90
CA LEU A 54 21.36 42.38 10.28
C LEU A 54 20.10 41.82 10.94
N PHE A 55 19.45 42.59 11.81
CA PHE A 55 18.20 42.17 12.45
C PHE A 55 17.04 42.06 11.45
N GLN A 56 16.88 43.05 10.57
CA GLN A 56 15.83 43.08 9.55
C GLN A 56 15.99 41.92 8.56
N TYR A 57 17.14 41.85 7.88
CA TYR A 57 17.39 40.81 6.87
C TYR A 57 17.60 39.42 7.50
N GLY A 58 18.03 39.37 8.77
CA GLY A 58 18.09 38.13 9.55
C GLY A 58 16.71 37.53 9.79
N LEU A 59 15.71 38.33 10.19
CA LEU A 59 14.32 37.89 10.34
C LEU A 59 13.75 37.33 9.04
N LEU A 60 13.99 38.01 7.92
CA LEU A 60 13.56 37.54 6.60
C LEU A 60 14.20 36.19 6.23
N THR A 61 15.52 36.08 6.40
CA THR A 61 16.29 34.88 6.08
C THR A 61 15.84 33.68 6.92
N VAL A 62 15.61 33.88 8.22
CA VAL A 62 15.09 32.83 9.11
C VAL A 62 13.66 32.43 8.72
N GLY A 63 12.79 33.39 8.43
CA GLY A 63 11.42 33.12 7.97
C GLY A 63 11.38 32.24 6.73
N ILE A 64 12.12 32.62 5.68
CA ILE A 64 12.15 31.89 4.40
C ILE A 64 12.77 30.50 4.57
N SER A 65 13.89 30.39 5.29
CA SER A 65 14.58 29.10 5.48
C SER A 65 13.71 28.06 6.20
N ILE A 66 12.92 28.46 7.20
CA ILE A 66 11.96 27.57 7.87
C ILE A 66 10.93 27.02 6.87
N ILE A 67 10.38 27.86 5.99
CA ILE A 67 9.39 27.43 4.97
C ILE A 67 10.02 26.43 4.01
N VAL A 68 11.23 26.70 3.52
CA VAL A 68 11.92 25.82 2.57
C VAL A 68 12.20 24.45 3.19
N ILE A 69 12.75 24.42 4.41
CA ILE A 69 13.09 23.18 5.10
C ILE A 69 11.82 22.36 5.38
N LEU A 70 10.76 22.98 5.90
CA LEU A 70 9.51 22.27 6.19
C LEU A 70 8.85 21.72 4.93
N SER A 71 8.85 22.51 3.84
CA SER A 71 8.30 22.07 2.56
C SER A 71 9.06 20.86 2.01
N PHE A 72 10.40 20.87 2.12
CA PHE A 72 11.22 19.72 1.75
C PHE A 72 10.89 18.47 2.57
N PHE A 73 10.75 18.60 3.90
CA PHE A 73 10.37 17.49 4.77
C PHE A 73 9.00 16.91 4.43
N LEU A 74 8.00 17.76 4.17
CA LEU A 74 6.65 17.32 3.81
C LEU A 74 6.63 16.56 2.47
N ILE A 75 7.40 17.04 1.48
CA ILE A 75 7.53 16.35 0.18
C ILE A 75 8.21 14.99 0.36
N LYS A 76 9.27 14.92 1.16
CA LYS A 76 9.98 13.66 1.45
C LYS A 76 9.08 12.66 2.17
N GLU A 77 8.28 13.11 3.12
CA GLU A 77 7.34 12.26 3.87
C GLU A 77 6.22 11.73 2.97
N LYS A 78 5.67 12.55 2.07
CA LYS A 78 4.66 12.10 1.09
C LYS A 78 5.20 11.10 0.07
N LYS A 79 6.49 11.21 -0.30
CA LYS A 79 7.15 10.31 -1.25
C LYS A 79 7.76 9.07 -0.61
N ALA A 80 7.71 8.95 0.73
CA ALA A 80 8.20 7.78 1.41
C ALA A 80 7.34 6.56 1.05
N PRO A 81 7.95 5.39 0.80
CA PRO A 81 7.19 4.19 0.51
C PRO A 81 6.33 3.82 1.73
N LYS A 82 5.03 3.60 1.51
CA LYS A 82 4.17 3.10 2.58
C LYS A 82 4.28 1.59 2.62
N LYS A 83 4.48 1.04 3.81
CA LYS A 83 4.52 -0.40 4.06
C LYS A 83 3.37 -0.76 4.98
N TYR A 84 2.54 -1.71 4.58
CA TYR A 84 1.49 -2.27 5.42
C TYR A 84 1.20 -3.71 5.05
N LYS A 85 0.60 -4.48 5.97
CA LYS A 85 0.19 -5.86 5.71
C LYS A 85 -1.30 -5.91 5.37
N ASN A 86 -1.67 -6.73 4.39
CA ASN A 86 -3.08 -7.02 4.11
C ASN A 86 -3.63 -8.08 5.08
N LYS A 87 -4.93 -8.40 4.97
CA LYS A 87 -5.62 -9.42 5.77
C LYS A 87 -5.05 -10.84 5.63
N HIS A 88 -4.28 -11.10 4.58
CA HIS A 88 -3.62 -12.39 4.32
C HIS A 88 -2.14 -12.38 4.75
N GLY A 89 -1.66 -11.31 5.38
CA GLY A 89 -0.29 -11.19 5.84
C GLY A 89 0.71 -10.66 4.81
N ASN A 90 0.30 -10.50 3.53
CA ASN A 90 1.17 -10.01 2.46
C ASN A 90 1.63 -8.58 2.74
N GLU A 91 2.91 -8.29 2.54
CA GLU A 91 3.46 -6.94 2.67
C GLU A 91 3.22 -6.16 1.36
N ILE A 92 2.47 -5.06 1.46
CA ILE A 92 2.22 -4.14 0.36
C ILE A 92 3.15 -2.94 0.51
N ILE A 93 3.88 -2.63 -0.55
CA ILE A 93 4.77 -1.48 -0.65
C ILE A 93 4.22 -0.54 -1.72
N GLU A 94 3.68 0.60 -1.30
CA GLU A 94 3.25 1.67 -2.22
C GLU A 94 4.39 2.66 -2.43
N LYS A 95 4.81 2.87 -3.68
CA LYS A 95 5.82 3.86 -4.08
C LYS A 95 5.26 4.73 -5.20
N GLY A 96 4.58 5.82 -4.85
CA GLY A 96 3.95 6.72 -5.82
C GLY A 96 2.73 6.06 -6.47
N HIS A 97 2.78 5.82 -7.79
CA HIS A 97 1.72 5.14 -8.54
C HIS A 97 1.93 3.62 -8.65
N GLU A 98 3.06 3.11 -8.15
CA GLU A 98 3.40 1.70 -8.21
C GLU A 98 3.12 1.03 -6.86
N SER A 99 2.48 -0.14 -6.89
CA SER A 99 2.27 -0.99 -5.73
C SER A 99 2.95 -2.33 -5.95
N TYR A 100 3.78 -2.74 -5.00
CA TYR A 100 4.46 -4.03 -4.99
C TYR A 100 3.85 -4.89 -3.88
N MET A 101 3.57 -6.17 -4.16
CA MET A 101 3.08 -7.13 -3.17
C MET A 101 4.12 -8.21 -2.96
N ILE A 102 4.60 -8.34 -1.73
CA ILE A 102 5.38 -9.48 -1.27
C ILE A 102 4.38 -10.43 -0.60
N HIS A 103 4.13 -11.57 -1.25
CA HIS A 103 3.24 -12.58 -0.70
C HIS A 103 3.84 -13.14 0.59
N ALA A 104 3.03 -13.25 1.63
CA ALA A 104 3.44 -13.96 2.83
C ALA A 104 3.46 -15.46 2.52
N GLU A 105 4.49 -16.14 3.02
CA GLU A 105 4.57 -17.60 2.95
C GLU A 105 3.36 -18.21 3.66
N TYR A 106 2.66 -19.08 2.95
CA TYR A 106 1.51 -19.79 3.47
C TYR A 106 1.97 -20.94 4.37
N LEU A 107 1.70 -20.80 5.67
CA LEU A 107 1.97 -21.83 6.65
C LEU A 107 0.81 -22.83 6.67
N LYS A 108 1.08 -24.07 6.29
CA LYS A 108 0.13 -25.18 6.40
C LYS A 108 -0.13 -25.50 7.87
N THR A 109 -1.40 -25.56 8.26
CA THR A 109 -1.81 -25.73 9.66
C THR A 109 -2.62 -27.00 9.91
N GLY A 110 -2.97 -27.74 8.87
CA GLY A 110 -3.97 -28.81 8.92
C GLY A 110 -5.40 -28.28 8.79
N ALA A 111 -5.58 -27.04 8.31
CA ALA A 111 -6.89 -26.45 8.14
C ALA A 111 -7.65 -27.13 6.99
N SER A 112 -8.97 -27.28 7.16
CA SER A 112 -9.87 -27.85 6.16
C SER A 112 -10.65 -26.76 5.42
N TYR A 113 -10.76 -26.90 4.11
CA TYR A 113 -11.48 -26.00 3.21
C TYR A 113 -12.49 -26.80 2.40
N LYS A 114 -13.71 -26.30 2.21
CA LYS A 114 -14.69 -26.84 1.27
C LYS A 114 -14.33 -26.38 -0.13
N ILE A 115 -14.13 -27.36 -1.00
CA ILE A 115 -13.85 -27.15 -2.41
C ILE A 115 -15.04 -27.65 -3.21
N PHE A 116 -15.58 -26.78 -4.06
CA PHE A 116 -16.52 -27.12 -5.12
C PHE A 116 -15.76 -27.48 -6.40
N LEU A 117 -16.15 -28.58 -7.05
CA LEU A 117 -15.54 -29.05 -8.28
C LEU A 117 -16.63 -29.50 -9.26
N TRP A 118 -16.69 -28.87 -10.42
CA TRP A 118 -17.61 -29.20 -11.51
C TRP A 118 -16.88 -29.85 -12.68
N ASN A 119 -17.42 -30.95 -13.21
CA ASN A 119 -16.88 -31.57 -14.43
C ASN A 119 -17.62 -31.07 -15.68
N ASN A 120 -17.03 -30.11 -16.40
CA ASN A 120 -17.56 -29.58 -17.66
C ASN A 120 -17.02 -30.33 -18.90
N THR A 121 -16.66 -31.60 -18.75
CA THR A 121 -16.17 -32.43 -19.85
C THR A 121 -17.15 -33.55 -20.17
N ASP A 122 -16.93 -34.21 -21.31
CA ASP A 122 -17.69 -35.37 -21.76
C ASP A 122 -17.17 -36.70 -21.17
N LYS A 123 -16.15 -36.65 -20.29
CA LYS A 123 -15.48 -37.83 -19.73
C LYS A 123 -15.69 -37.94 -18.23
N ILE A 124 -15.64 -39.17 -17.73
CA ILE A 124 -15.54 -39.43 -16.29
C ILE A 124 -14.12 -39.07 -15.88
N ILE A 125 -14.00 -38.25 -14.83
CA ILE A 125 -12.72 -37.83 -14.26
C ILE A 125 -12.54 -38.52 -12.91
N THR A 126 -11.39 -39.16 -12.73
CA THR A 126 -11.04 -39.84 -11.47
C THR A 126 -10.11 -38.97 -10.66
N ILE A 127 -10.55 -38.61 -9.46
CA ILE A 127 -9.72 -37.99 -8.45
C ILE A 127 -9.10 -39.14 -7.65
N LYS A 128 -7.79 -39.33 -7.79
CA LYS A 128 -7.06 -40.45 -7.18
C LYS A 128 -7.33 -40.54 -5.68
N ASP A 129 -7.68 -41.73 -5.23
CA ASP A 129 -7.94 -42.09 -3.83
C ASP A 129 -9.07 -41.30 -3.13
N LYS A 130 -9.93 -40.59 -3.89
CA LYS A 130 -11.06 -39.84 -3.33
C LYS A 130 -12.40 -40.19 -3.94
N PHE A 131 -12.61 -39.89 -5.22
CA PHE A 131 -13.91 -40.08 -5.89
C PHE A 131 -13.79 -39.93 -7.41
N THR A 132 -14.85 -40.29 -8.12
CA THR A 132 -15.03 -40.00 -9.55
C THR A 132 -16.09 -38.92 -9.74
N LEU A 133 -15.97 -38.18 -10.83
CA LEU A 133 -16.94 -37.18 -11.31
C LEU A 133 -17.40 -37.56 -12.71
N LYS A 134 -18.69 -37.76 -12.91
CA LYS A 134 -19.30 -37.96 -14.23
C LYS A 134 -19.39 -36.65 -15.01
N PRO A 135 -19.60 -36.72 -16.33
CA PRO A 135 -19.89 -35.53 -17.13
C PRO A 135 -21.03 -34.70 -16.54
N ASN A 136 -20.83 -33.39 -16.43
CA ASN A 136 -21.78 -32.42 -15.87
C ASN A 136 -22.22 -32.73 -14.42
N GLU A 137 -21.35 -33.38 -13.65
CA GLU A 137 -21.54 -33.60 -12.22
C GLU A 137 -20.66 -32.61 -11.44
N ASP A 138 -21.21 -32.06 -10.36
CA ASP A 138 -20.46 -31.37 -9.33
C ASP A 138 -20.29 -32.18 -8.07
N LYS A 139 -19.27 -31.81 -7.30
CA LYS A 139 -19.08 -32.31 -5.96
C LYS A 139 -18.42 -31.27 -5.07
N ILE A 140 -18.91 -31.20 -3.84
CA ILE A 140 -18.27 -30.47 -2.76
C ILE A 140 -17.57 -31.47 -1.84
N PHE A 141 -16.33 -31.17 -1.49
CA PHE A 141 -15.56 -32.03 -0.58
C PHE A 141 -14.64 -31.18 0.31
N LEU A 142 -14.23 -31.76 1.44
CA LEU A 142 -13.28 -31.13 2.36
C LEU A 142 -11.85 -31.46 1.91
N PHE A 143 -11.01 -30.42 1.85
CA PHE A 143 -9.60 -30.51 1.51
C PHE A 143 -8.74 -29.94 2.63
N ILE A 144 -7.74 -30.70 3.06
CA ILE A 144 -6.83 -30.29 4.12
C ILE A 144 -5.58 -29.67 3.48
N ASP A 145 -5.10 -28.54 4.00
CA ASP A 145 -3.94 -27.81 3.43
C ASP A 145 -2.61 -28.59 3.41
N THR A 146 -2.49 -29.65 4.20
CA THR A 146 -1.35 -30.56 4.18
C THR A 146 -1.43 -31.64 3.10
N ASP A 147 -2.60 -31.81 2.50
CA ASP A 147 -2.88 -32.87 1.53
C ASP A 147 -2.63 -32.41 0.08
N SER A 148 -2.72 -33.34 -0.87
CA SER A 148 -2.72 -33.03 -2.29
C SER A 148 -3.64 -33.95 -3.07
N ILE A 149 -4.23 -33.41 -4.13
CA ILE A 149 -5.21 -34.13 -4.96
C ILE A 149 -4.66 -34.24 -6.36
N SER A 150 -4.64 -35.45 -6.89
CA SER A 150 -4.19 -35.71 -8.27
C SER A 150 -5.35 -36.24 -9.10
N PHE A 151 -5.49 -35.70 -10.30
CA PHE A 151 -6.51 -36.10 -11.27
C PHE A 151 -5.89 -37.14 -12.22
N ASP A 152 -6.67 -38.13 -12.66
CA ASP A 152 -6.25 -39.12 -13.66
C ASP A 152 -5.86 -38.47 -15.01
N ILE A 153 -6.50 -37.35 -15.35
CA ILE A 153 -6.19 -36.52 -16.51
C ILE A 153 -4.86 -35.73 -16.39
N GLY A 154 -4.22 -35.71 -15.22
CA GLY A 154 -2.88 -35.13 -15.02
C GLY A 154 -2.77 -33.96 -14.02
N PRO A 155 -3.73 -33.02 -13.93
CA PRO A 155 -3.66 -31.91 -13.00
C PRO A 155 -3.50 -32.34 -11.54
N LYS A 156 -2.96 -31.43 -10.71
CA LYS A 156 -2.81 -31.61 -9.27
C LYS A 156 -3.18 -30.33 -8.53
N ILE A 157 -4.02 -30.43 -7.50
CA ILE A 157 -4.35 -29.34 -6.59
C ILE A 157 -3.65 -29.59 -5.25
N TYR A 158 -2.98 -28.57 -4.71
CA TYR A 158 -2.28 -28.65 -3.42
C TYR A 158 -2.10 -27.25 -2.84
N PHE A 159 -1.85 -27.12 -1.54
CA PHE A 159 -1.39 -25.85 -1.00
C PHE A 159 0.14 -25.77 -1.10
N GLY A 160 0.67 -24.74 -1.73
CA GLY A 160 2.11 -24.47 -1.87
C GLY A 160 2.58 -23.31 -0.99
N GLU A 161 3.59 -22.58 -1.44
CA GLU A 161 4.18 -21.45 -0.70
C GLU A 161 3.24 -20.24 -0.63
N TYR A 162 2.30 -20.12 -1.56
CA TYR A 162 1.42 -18.94 -1.66
C TYR A 162 -0.07 -19.24 -1.46
N GLY A 163 -0.39 -20.43 -0.94
CA GLY A 163 -1.76 -20.87 -0.71
C GLY A 163 -2.16 -21.98 -1.69
N LEU A 164 -3.43 -22.00 -2.10
CA LEU A 164 -3.95 -23.05 -2.98
C LEU A 164 -3.40 -22.88 -4.41
N GLU A 165 -2.69 -23.89 -4.87
CA GLU A 165 -2.00 -23.93 -6.16
C GLU A 165 -2.51 -25.10 -7.00
N ILE A 166 -2.40 -24.93 -8.33
CA ILE A 166 -2.77 -25.94 -9.31
C ILE A 166 -1.57 -26.17 -10.22
N SER A 167 -1.10 -27.40 -10.30
CA SER A 167 -0.16 -27.81 -11.35
C SER A 167 -0.93 -28.46 -12.47
N ASP A 168 -1.05 -27.76 -13.59
CA ASP A 168 -1.77 -28.23 -14.77
C ASP A 168 -1.05 -27.85 -16.07
N LYS A 169 -0.39 -28.84 -16.67
CA LYS A 169 0.38 -28.65 -17.91
C LYS A 169 -0.49 -28.47 -19.16
N LYS A 170 -1.78 -28.77 -19.06
CA LYS A 170 -2.70 -28.80 -20.22
C LYS A 170 -3.83 -27.79 -20.09
N SER A 171 -3.83 -26.96 -19.05
CA SER A 171 -4.88 -25.97 -18.78
C SER A 171 -6.27 -26.59 -18.89
N GLN A 172 -6.54 -27.55 -18.01
CA GLN A 172 -7.75 -28.33 -17.88
C GLN A 172 -8.54 -28.02 -16.60
N ILE A 173 -8.00 -27.20 -15.69
CA ILE A 173 -8.70 -26.70 -14.51
C ILE A 173 -8.76 -25.18 -14.58
N ALA A 174 -9.96 -24.62 -14.36
CA ALA A 174 -10.17 -23.19 -14.17
C ALA A 174 -10.70 -22.92 -12.76
N GLY A 175 -10.13 -21.92 -12.07
CA GLY A 175 -10.71 -21.36 -10.86
C GLY A 175 -11.96 -20.55 -11.19
N ILE A 176 -13.02 -20.72 -10.39
CA ILE A 176 -14.25 -19.95 -10.54
C ILE A 176 -14.49 -18.98 -9.39
N GLY A 177 -14.97 -17.79 -9.74
CA GLY A 177 -15.26 -16.68 -8.83
C GLY A 177 -16.39 -15.80 -9.38
N GLY A 178 -16.97 -14.96 -8.51
CA GLY A 178 -17.94 -13.94 -8.92
C GLY A 178 -19.16 -14.50 -9.64
N GLU A 179 -19.44 -14.01 -10.84
CA GLU A 179 -20.61 -14.39 -11.65
C GLU A 179 -20.71 -15.90 -11.91
N TYR A 180 -19.58 -16.61 -11.93
CA TYR A 180 -19.57 -18.07 -12.10
C TYR A 180 -20.08 -18.83 -10.87
N TRP A 181 -20.00 -18.26 -9.67
CA TRP A 181 -20.58 -18.88 -8.47
C TRP A 181 -22.10 -18.96 -8.60
N GLU A 182 -22.73 -17.89 -9.08
CA GLU A 182 -24.16 -17.88 -9.35
C GLU A 182 -24.53 -18.83 -10.49
N LYS A 183 -23.75 -18.81 -11.59
CA LYS A 183 -23.97 -19.69 -12.75
C LYS A 183 -23.98 -21.17 -12.38
N TYR A 184 -23.06 -21.59 -11.51
CA TYR A 184 -22.94 -22.99 -11.07
C TYR A 184 -23.68 -23.29 -9.77
N ASN A 185 -24.45 -22.33 -9.23
CA ASN A 185 -25.20 -22.47 -7.98
C ASN A 185 -24.31 -22.94 -6.80
N VAL A 186 -23.11 -22.39 -6.69
CA VAL A 186 -22.13 -22.75 -5.67
C VAL A 186 -22.62 -22.25 -4.29
N PRO A 187 -22.67 -23.10 -3.25
CA PRO A 187 -23.07 -22.68 -1.92
C PRO A 187 -22.13 -21.63 -1.31
N ASN A 188 -22.70 -20.70 -0.53
CA ASN A 188 -21.97 -19.58 0.07
C ASN A 188 -20.91 -19.99 1.11
N ASP A 189 -20.95 -21.22 1.61
CA ASP A 189 -20.02 -21.77 2.59
C ASP A 189 -18.83 -22.50 1.95
N VAL A 190 -18.73 -22.50 0.62
CA VAL A 190 -17.57 -23.00 -0.14
C VAL A 190 -16.47 -21.94 -0.17
N GLU A 191 -15.23 -22.32 0.13
CA GLU A 191 -14.09 -21.40 0.10
C GLU A 191 -13.40 -21.33 -1.29
N TYR A 192 -13.40 -22.43 -2.05
CA TYR A 192 -12.77 -22.50 -3.37
C TYR A 192 -13.65 -23.24 -4.38
N GLY A 193 -13.70 -22.76 -5.61
CA GLY A 193 -14.44 -23.40 -6.69
C GLY A 193 -13.57 -23.64 -7.92
N PHE A 194 -13.73 -24.82 -8.53
CA PHE A 194 -13.02 -25.20 -9.75
C PHE A 194 -13.95 -25.84 -10.77
N VAL A 195 -13.63 -25.63 -12.04
CA VAL A 195 -14.28 -26.28 -13.17
C VAL A 195 -13.22 -27.05 -13.96
N ILE A 196 -13.48 -28.33 -14.23
CA ILE A 196 -12.68 -29.16 -15.12
C ILE A 196 -13.19 -28.94 -16.53
N VAL A 197 -12.30 -28.54 -17.43
CA VAL A 197 -12.60 -28.17 -18.82
C VAL A 197 -11.74 -28.96 -19.80
N PRO A 198 -12.09 -28.96 -21.10
CA PRO A 198 -11.23 -29.51 -22.14
C PRO A 198 -9.80 -28.91 -22.13
N PRO A 199 -8.78 -29.63 -22.63
CA PRO A 199 -7.41 -29.13 -22.70
C PRO A 199 -7.30 -27.78 -23.43
N GLY A 200 -6.66 -26.81 -22.79
CA GLY A 200 -6.42 -25.47 -23.32
C GLY A 200 -7.52 -24.44 -22.98
N GLU A 201 -8.62 -24.84 -22.35
CA GLU A 201 -9.70 -23.94 -21.96
C GLU A 201 -9.63 -23.48 -20.50
N GLY A 202 -8.76 -24.09 -19.70
CA GLY A 202 -8.56 -23.80 -18.28
C GLY A 202 -7.60 -22.64 -18.04
N ASP A 203 -7.28 -22.42 -16.77
CA ASP A 203 -6.29 -21.41 -16.39
C ASP A 203 -4.92 -21.82 -16.90
N ILE A 204 -4.18 -20.84 -17.42
CA ILE A 204 -2.80 -21.03 -17.85
C ILE A 204 -1.93 -20.94 -16.61
N ASP A 205 -1.09 -21.95 -16.40
CA ASP A 205 -0.04 -21.94 -15.38
C ASP A 205 0.91 -20.75 -15.69
N THR A 206 0.64 -19.59 -15.09
CA THR A 206 1.51 -18.42 -15.16
C THR A 206 2.73 -18.71 -14.31
N LYS A 207 3.74 -19.32 -14.94
CA LYS A 207 5.10 -19.33 -14.43
C LYS A 207 5.66 -17.93 -14.24
#